data_AF-A0A4R6EGZ2-F1
#
_entry.id   AF-A0A4R6EGZ2-F1
#
_cell.length_a   1.000
_cell.length_b   1.000
_cell.length_c   1.000
_cell.angle_alpha   90.00
_cell.angle_beta   90.00
_cell.angle_gamma   90.00
#
_symmetry.space_group_name_H-M   'P 1'
#
loop_
_entity.id
_entity.type
_entity.pdbx_description
1 polymer ?
#
loop_
_entity_poly.entity_id
_entity_poly.type
_entity_poly.pdbx_seq_one_letter_code
_entity_poly.pdbx_strand_id
1 'polypeptide(L)'
;MLQASEIQKRFTHLERTIEKASQACHADTSLPKELMECVDQLDKKAEGAKKIMESKDENRMRQWVDDLEQVGDRAEQACQRATNVNAKVKSAVTSVHAELSDLKKQLH
;
A
#
# COMPACT_ATOMS: atom_id res chain seq x y z
N MET A 1 4.56 21.94 0.23
CA MET A 1 3.53 21.13 -0.45
C MET A 1 4.13 20.52 -1.69
N LEU A 2 4.03 19.21 -1.87
CA LEU A 2 4.43 18.56 -3.12
C LEU A 2 3.55 19.05 -4.26
N GLN A 3 4.12 19.12 -5.46
CA GLN A 3 3.29 19.32 -6.64
C GLN A 3 2.45 18.06 -6.89
N ALA A 4 1.24 18.25 -7.41
CA ALA A 4 0.36 17.15 -7.82
C ALA A 4 1.08 16.14 -8.75
N SER A 5 2.01 16.62 -9.57
CA SER A 5 2.86 15.81 -10.46
C SER A 5 3.82 14.87 -9.70
N GLU A 6 4.34 15.27 -8.55
CA GLU A 6 5.21 14.42 -7.71
C GLU A 6 4.40 13.41 -6.92
N ILE A 7 3.25 13.84 -6.39
CA ILE A 7 2.27 12.96 -5.76
C ILE A 7 1.91 11.84 -6.74
N GLN A 8 1.49 12.20 -7.96
CA GLN A 8 1.14 11.22 -8.98
C GLN A 8 2.26 10.21 -9.28
N LYS A 9 3.53 10.65 -9.35
CA LYS A 9 4.68 9.75 -9.56
C LYS A 9 4.85 8.77 -8.40
N ARG A 10 4.77 9.25 -7.16
CA ARG A 10 4.85 8.41 -5.95
C ARG A 10 3.71 7.41 -5.92
N PHE A 11 2.50 7.84 -6.28
CA PHE A 11 1.33 6.98 -6.38
C PHE A 11 1.49 5.86 -7.42
N THR A 12 1.95 6.18 -8.63
CA THR A 12 2.20 5.15 -9.65
C THR A 12 3.32 4.18 -9.23
N HIS A 13 4.27 4.64 -8.40
CA HIS A 13 5.27 3.76 -7.81
C HIS A 13 4.65 2.81 -6.79
N LEU A 14 3.86 3.37 -5.87
CA LEU A 14 3.15 2.65 -4.83
C LEU A 14 2.21 1.59 -5.40
N GLU A 15 1.40 1.94 -6.41
CA GLU A 15 0.49 1.01 -7.10
C GLU A 15 1.25 -0.19 -7.66
N ARG A 16 2.39 0.03 -8.32
CA ARG A 16 3.25 -1.05 -8.82
C ARG A 16 3.88 -1.89 -7.70
N THR A 17 4.21 -1.28 -6.55
CA THR A 17 4.76 -2.01 -5.41
C THR A 17 3.69 -2.88 -4.75
N ILE A 18 2.46 -2.37 -4.61
CA ILE A 18 1.30 -3.11 -4.09
C ILE A 18 0.94 -4.27 -5.03
N GLU A 19 0.87 -4.03 -6.34
CA GLU A 19 0.55 -5.06 -7.32
C GLU A 19 1.57 -6.20 -7.29
N LYS A 20 2.87 -5.87 -7.16
CA LYS A 20 3.93 -6.87 -6.95
C LYS A 20 3.78 -7.63 -5.63
N ALA A 21 3.40 -6.95 -4.55
CA ALA A 21 3.15 -7.59 -3.26
C ALA A 21 1.98 -8.58 -3.38
N SER A 22 0.90 -8.17 -4.07
CA SER A 22 -0.27 -9.00 -4.35
C SER A 22 0.10 -10.24 -5.15
N GLN A 23 0.82 -10.09 -6.27
CA GLN A 23 1.27 -11.22 -7.07
C GLN A 23 2.18 -12.17 -6.29
N ALA A 24 3.10 -11.63 -5.48
CA ALA A 24 3.97 -12.43 -4.63
C ALA A 24 3.19 -13.17 -3.54
N CYS A 25 2.11 -12.58 -3.01
CA CYS A 25 1.25 -13.23 -2.04
C CYS A 25 0.44 -14.37 -2.68
N HIS A 26 -0.16 -14.14 -3.84
CA HIS A 26 -0.93 -15.15 -4.56
C HIS A 26 -0.08 -16.33 -5.06
N ALA A 27 1.21 -16.10 -5.31
CA ALA A 27 2.15 -17.15 -5.68
C ALA A 27 2.48 -18.10 -4.52
N ASP A 28 2.24 -17.69 -3.27
CA ASP A 28 2.58 -18.45 -2.07
C ASP A 28 1.34 -18.74 -1.22
N THR A 29 0.74 -19.90 -1.44
CA THR A 29 -0.47 -20.34 -0.73
C THR A 29 -0.24 -20.69 0.73
N SER A 30 1.01 -20.69 1.21
CA SER A 30 1.36 -20.93 2.61
C SER A 30 1.21 -19.67 3.48
N LEU A 31 0.96 -18.52 2.87
CA LEU A 31 0.80 -17.26 3.57
C LEU A 31 -0.49 -17.22 4.41
N PRO A 32 -0.46 -16.49 5.53
CA PRO A 32 -1.65 -16.31 6.34
C PRO A 32 -2.75 -15.58 5.55
N LYS A 33 -3.99 -16.05 5.68
CA LYS A 33 -5.15 -15.43 5.04
C LYS A 33 -5.29 -13.95 5.36
N GLU A 34 -4.99 -13.55 6.60
CA GLU A 34 -5.01 -12.16 7.03
C GLU A 34 -4.08 -11.28 6.18
N LEU A 35 -2.89 -11.77 5.81
CA LEU A 35 -1.96 -11.03 4.97
C LEU A 35 -2.48 -10.90 3.54
N MET A 36 -2.96 -12.00 2.96
CA MET A 36 -3.57 -11.98 1.62
C MET A 36 -4.74 -11.00 1.56
N GLU A 37 -5.63 -11.03 2.55
CA GLU A 37 -6.77 -10.10 2.65
C GLU A 37 -6.33 -8.64 2.78
N CYS A 38 -5.24 -8.35 3.51
CA CYS A 38 -4.72 -6.99 3.61
C CYS A 38 -4.11 -6.53 2.28
N VAL A 39 -3.35 -7.38 1.62
CA VAL A 39 -2.71 -7.05 0.34
C VAL A 39 -3.76 -6.87 -0.77
N ASP A 40 -4.81 -7.69 -0.80
CA ASP A 40 -5.95 -7.52 -1.70
C ASP A 40 -6.70 -6.20 -1.46
N GLN A 41 -6.82 -5.81 -0.19
CA GLN A 41 -7.42 -4.52 0.17
C GLN A 41 -6.55 -3.33 -0.26
N LEU A 42 -5.23 -3.44 -0.11
CA LEU A 42 -4.28 -2.44 -0.62
C LEU A 42 -4.43 -2.29 -2.12
N ASP A 43 -4.47 -3.40 -2.86
CA ASP A 43 -4.56 -3.43 -4.32
C ASP A 43 -5.86 -2.78 -4.82
N LYS A 44 -7.00 -3.19 -4.27
CA LYS A 44 -8.31 -2.58 -4.60
C LYS A 44 -8.37 -1.08 -4.28
N LYS A 45 -7.77 -0.65 -3.17
CA LYS A 45 -7.71 0.78 -2.81
C LYS A 45 -6.74 1.53 -3.74
N ALA A 46 -5.64 0.90 -4.16
CA ALA A 46 -4.69 1.41 -5.14
C ALA A 46 -5.33 1.64 -6.52
N GLU A 47 -6.17 0.72 -6.99
CA GLU A 47 -6.93 0.93 -8.24
C GLU A 47 -7.86 2.16 -8.16
N GLY A 48 -8.43 2.43 -6.99
CA GLY A 48 -9.25 3.61 -6.72
C GLY A 48 -8.46 4.93 -6.64
N ALA A 49 -7.14 4.86 -6.44
CA ALA A 49 -6.26 6.02 -6.23
C ALA A 49 -6.32 7.00 -7.39
N LYS A 50 -6.35 6.48 -8.62
CA LYS A 50 -6.32 7.30 -9.83
C LYS A 50 -7.47 8.30 -9.87
N LYS A 51 -8.68 7.87 -9.47
CA LYS A 51 -9.86 8.75 -9.38
C LYS A 51 -9.72 9.80 -8.29
N ILE A 52 -9.12 9.43 -7.15
CA ILE A 52 -8.84 10.36 -6.05
C ILE A 52 -7.82 11.42 -6.50
N MET A 53 -6.75 11.03 -7.18
CA MET A 53 -5.75 11.95 -7.74
C MET A 53 -6.35 12.89 -8.79
N GLU A 54 -7.19 12.36 -9.70
CA GLU A 54 -7.89 13.15 -10.72
C GLU A 54 -8.85 14.17 -10.12
N SER A 55 -9.43 13.88 -8.95
CA SER A 55 -10.34 14.81 -8.26
C SER A 55 -9.67 16.09 -7.75
N LYS A 56 -8.32 16.09 -7.63
CA LYS A 56 -7.51 17.19 -7.08
C LYS A 56 -7.94 17.66 -5.68
N ASP A 57 -8.72 16.84 -4.97
CA ASP A 57 -9.21 17.13 -3.63
C ASP A 57 -8.21 16.61 -2.60
N GLU A 58 -7.40 17.50 -2.04
CA GLU A 58 -6.37 17.15 -1.06
C GLU A 58 -6.92 16.43 0.18
N ASN A 59 -8.14 16.73 0.63
CA ASN A 59 -8.72 16.06 1.77
C ASN A 59 -9.03 14.60 1.44
N ARG A 60 -9.54 14.35 0.23
CA ARG A 60 -9.74 12.97 -0.26
C ARG A 60 -8.42 12.24 -0.45
N MET A 61 -7.37 12.92 -0.92
CA MET A 61 -6.03 12.33 -1.02
C MET A 61 -5.49 11.93 0.35
N ARG A 62 -5.55 12.83 1.34
CA ARG A 62 -5.12 12.56 2.72
C ARG A 62 -5.86 11.36 3.31
N GLN A 63 -7.20 11.39 3.25
CA GLN A 63 -8.02 10.30 3.77
C GLN A 63 -7.72 8.97 3.07
N TRP A 64 -7.49 9.00 1.76
CA TRP A 64 -7.14 7.79 1.00
C TRP A 64 -5.75 7.25 1.41
N VAL A 65 -4.78 8.12 1.65
CA VAL A 65 -3.44 7.69 2.12
C VAL A 65 -3.52 7.13 3.53
N ASP A 66 -4.28 7.77 4.43
CA ASP A 66 -4.53 7.27 5.79
C ASP A 66 -5.18 5.88 5.77
N ASP A 67 -6.20 5.70 4.92
CA ASP A 67 -6.89 4.45 4.70
C ASP A 67 -5.95 3.32 4.23
N LEU A 68 -4.99 3.64 3.35
CA LEU A 68 -4.02 2.66 2.88
C LEU A 68 -2.94 2.38 3.91
N GLU A 69 -2.45 3.39 4.62
CA GLU A 69 -1.46 3.21 5.68
C GLU A 69 -2.02 2.28 6.76
N GLN A 70 -3.28 2.44 7.15
CA GLN A 70 -3.93 1.53 8.11
C GLN A 70 -3.95 0.07 7.64
N VAL A 71 -4.21 -0.17 6.34
CA VAL A 71 -4.17 -1.54 5.79
C VAL A 71 -2.73 -2.04 5.67
N GLY A 72 -1.78 -1.18 5.32
CA GLY A 72 -0.36 -1.49 5.25
C GLY A 72 0.21 -1.88 6.61
N ASP A 73 -0.17 -1.17 7.67
CA ASP A 73 0.17 -1.49 9.06
C ASP A 73 -0.36 -2.87 9.46
N ARG A 74 -1.61 -3.18 9.11
CA ARG A 74 -2.19 -4.50 9.35
C ARG A 74 -1.47 -5.60 8.58
N ALA A 75 -1.14 -5.35 7.31
CA ALA A 75 -0.36 -6.27 6.50
C ALA A 75 1.03 -6.50 7.11
N GLU A 76 1.70 -5.45 7.57
CA GLU A 76 3.01 -5.55 8.21
C GLU A 76 2.93 -6.36 9.52
N GLN A 77 1.93 -6.11 10.36
CA GLN A 77 1.72 -6.88 11.58
C GLN A 77 1.43 -8.35 11.30
N ALA A 78 0.59 -8.66 10.30
CA ALA A 78 0.34 -10.03 9.87
C ALA A 78 1.62 -10.70 9.35
N CYS A 79 2.42 -9.97 8.57
CA CYS A 79 3.75 -10.40 8.11
C CYS A 79 4.71 -10.70 9.26
N GLN A 80 4.73 -9.85 10.29
CA GLN A 80 5.61 -10.01 11.46
C GLN A 80 5.18 -11.17 12.36
N ARG A 81 3.87 -11.40 12.49
CA ARG A 81 3.32 -12.52 13.27
C ARG A 81 3.51 -13.87 12.60
N ALA A 82 3.54 -13.91 11.28
CA ALA A 82 3.69 -15.15 10.54
C ALA A 82 5.15 -15.57 10.42
N THR A 83 5.46 -16.73 10.98
CA THR A 83 6.82 -17.32 11.01
C THR A 83 7.34 -17.71 9.63
N ASN A 84 6.44 -17.96 8.66
CA ASN A 84 6.75 -18.56 7.37
C ASN A 84 6.57 -17.58 6.18
N VAL A 85 6.65 -16.27 6.42
CA VAL A 85 6.50 -15.30 5.33
C VAL A 85 7.78 -15.20 4.51
N ASN A 86 7.63 -15.33 3.19
CA ASN A 86 8.71 -15.13 2.25
C ASN A 86 9.34 -13.72 2.41
N ALA A 87 10.67 -13.65 2.47
CA ALA A 87 11.40 -12.38 2.59
C ALA A 87 11.00 -11.36 1.51
N LYS A 88 10.61 -11.81 0.31
CA LYS A 88 10.12 -10.94 -0.77
C LYS A 88 8.80 -10.26 -0.41
N VAL A 89 7.85 -11.02 0.15
CA VAL A 89 6.53 -10.50 0.57
C VAL A 89 6.71 -9.53 1.73
N LYS A 90 7.51 -9.91 2.73
CA LYS A 90 7.82 -9.04 3.86
C LYS A 90 8.46 -7.73 3.40
N SER A 91 9.47 -7.80 2.52
CA SER A 91 10.11 -6.60 1.97
C SER A 91 9.13 -5.74 1.19
N ALA A 92 8.25 -6.34 0.37
CA ALA A 92 7.27 -5.60 -0.41
C ALA A 92 6.26 -4.88 0.49
N VAL A 93 5.72 -5.57 1.51
CA VAL A 93 4.77 -4.99 2.47
C VAL A 93 5.41 -3.86 3.28
N THR A 94 6.63 -4.06 3.79
CA THR A 94 7.36 -3.00 4.51
C THR A 94 7.68 -1.82 3.59
N SER A 95 8.03 -2.04 2.32
CA SER A 95 8.23 -0.95 1.34
C SER A 95 6.94 -0.17 1.09
N VAL A 96 5.81 -0.85 0.88
CA VAL A 96 4.50 -0.20 0.72
C VAL A 96 4.15 0.65 1.95
N HIS A 97 4.30 0.09 3.16
CA HIS A 97 4.02 0.81 4.39
C HIS A 97 4.93 2.04 4.57
N ALA A 98 6.24 1.90 4.31
CA ALA A 98 7.18 3.01 4.39
C ALA A 98 6.86 4.13 3.39
N GLU A 99 6.53 3.78 2.14
CA GLU A 99 6.12 4.76 1.11
C GLU A 99 4.83 5.50 1.49
N LEU A 100 3.84 4.78 2.02
CA LEU A 100 2.58 5.36 2.52
C LEU A 100 2.80 6.31 3.69
N SER A 101 3.59 5.88 4.68
CA SER A 101 3.97 6.70 5.82
C SER A 101 4.69 7.98 5.39
N ASP A 102 5.61 7.90 4.43
CA ASP A 102 6.32 9.07 3.90
C ASP A 102 5.37 10.00 3.12
N LEU A 103 4.48 9.44 2.30
CA LEU A 103 3.49 10.19 1.54
C LEU A 103 2.50 10.92 2.46
N LYS A 104 2.00 10.25 3.51
CA LYS A 104 1.13 10.83 4.54
C LYS A 104 1.76 12.06 5.18
N LYS A 105 3.03 11.94 5.61
CA LYS A 105 3.81 13.03 6.21
C LYS A 105 4.02 14.22 5.29
N GLN A 106 3.94 14.03 3.97
CA GLN A 106 4.11 15.12 3.00
C GLN A 106 2.79 15.77 2.60
N LEU A 107 1.66 15.07 2.81
CA LEU A 107 0.32 15.59 2.60
C LEU A 107 -0.23 16.31 3.84
N HIS A 108 0.20 15.93 5.04
CA HIS A 108 -0.09 16.58 6.33
C HIS A 108 0.91 17.70 6.61
#